data_AF-A0A8T5TE43-F1
#
_entry.id   AF-A0A8T5TE43-F1
#
_cell.length_a   1.000
_cell.length_b   1.000
_cell.length_c   1.000
_cell.angle_alpha   90.00
_cell.angle_beta   90.00
_cell.angle_gamma   90.00
#
_symmetry.space_group_name_H-M   'P 1'
#
loop_
_entity.id
_entity.type
_entity.pdbx_description
1 polymer ?
#
loop_
_entity_poly.entity_id
_entity_poly.type
_entity_poly.pdbx_seq_one_letter_code
_entity_poly.pdbx_strand_id
1 'polypeptide(L)'
;HYPIFPPKKYQDMYNPEDMELPSSFDDIENLKNHEYLAQHLKNPPFKKAFLRESTEEEIKKITALTYASISYVDACIGQILASLEKLGLARNTIVIFSSDHGDLMGDHG
;
A
#
# COMPACT_ATOMS: atom_id res chain seq x y z
N HIS A 1 0.53 -5.42 -0.58
CA HIS A 1 1.06 -6.53 -1.40
C HIS A 1 0.10 -6.84 -2.55
N TYR A 2 0.63 -7.19 -3.73
CA TYR A 2 -0.14 -7.47 -4.94
C TYR A 2 -0.49 -8.97 -5.11
N PRO A 3 -1.57 -9.34 -5.81
CA PRO A 3 -2.63 -8.46 -6.35
C PRO A 3 -3.51 -7.90 -5.22
N ILE A 4 -3.96 -6.66 -5.37
CA ILE A 4 -4.81 -5.99 -4.39
C ILE A 4 -6.28 -6.28 -4.74
N PHE A 5 -6.90 -7.17 -3.97
CA PHE A 5 -8.26 -7.62 -4.22
C PHE A 5 -9.04 -7.88 -2.92
N PRO A 6 -9.37 -6.84 -2.14
CA PRO A 6 -10.08 -6.99 -0.88
C PRO A 6 -11.54 -7.43 -1.08
N PRO A 7 -12.22 -7.97 -0.06
CA PRO A 7 -13.64 -8.33 -0.18
C PRO A 7 -14.52 -7.12 -0.56
N LYS A 8 -15.57 -7.37 -1.35
CA LYS A 8 -16.44 -6.32 -1.92
C LYS A 8 -16.95 -5.31 -0.88
N LYS A 9 -17.34 -5.79 0.30
CA LYS A 9 -17.77 -4.95 1.43
C LYS A 9 -16.79 -3.80 1.74
N TYR A 10 -15.49 -4.04 1.68
CA TYR A 10 -14.47 -3.02 1.97
C TYR A 10 -14.15 -2.17 0.75
N GLN A 11 -14.26 -2.71 -0.47
CA GLN A 11 -14.11 -1.92 -1.69
C GLN A 11 -15.14 -0.79 -1.74
N ASP A 12 -16.38 -1.07 -1.30
CA ASP A 12 -17.47 -0.10 -1.30
C ASP A 12 -17.29 1.03 -0.25
N MET A 13 -16.27 0.95 0.61
CA MET A 13 -15.97 1.98 1.61
C MET A 13 -15.16 3.16 1.04
N TYR A 14 -14.49 2.98 -0.11
CA TYR A 14 -13.56 3.97 -0.65
C TYR A 14 -13.85 4.21 -2.12
N ASN A 15 -14.19 5.46 -2.46
CA ASN A 15 -14.36 5.88 -3.84
C ASN A 15 -13.00 6.35 -4.41
N PRO A 16 -12.52 5.81 -5.54
CA PRO A 16 -11.28 6.24 -6.17
C PRO A 16 -11.19 7.75 -6.42
N GLU A 17 -12.28 8.41 -6.77
CA GLU A 17 -12.28 9.85 -7.06
C GLU A 17 -11.91 10.71 -5.84
N ASP A 18 -12.14 10.20 -4.63
CA ASP A 18 -11.83 10.87 -3.37
C ASP A 18 -10.36 10.68 -2.96
N MET A 19 -9.59 9.84 -3.68
CA MET A 19 -8.19 9.59 -3.35
C MET A 19 -7.31 10.72 -3.87
N GLU A 20 -6.45 11.24 -2.99
CA GLU A 20 -5.45 12.24 -3.34
C GLU A 20 -4.23 11.58 -3.98
N LEU A 21 -3.64 12.26 -4.96
CA LEU A 21 -2.34 11.87 -5.49
C LEU A 21 -1.24 12.34 -4.54
N PRO A 22 -0.13 11.59 -4.41
CA PRO A 22 1.04 12.10 -3.71
C PRO A 22 1.53 13.41 -4.36
N SER A 23 2.02 14.35 -3.54
CA SER A 23 2.58 15.61 -4.05
C SER A 23 3.77 15.41 -4.99
N SER A 24 4.40 14.24 -4.93
CA SER A 24 5.55 13.82 -5.74
C SER A 24 5.13 13.05 -7.00
N PHE A 25 3.83 12.91 -7.30
CA PHE A 25 3.36 12.04 -8.40
C PHE A 25 3.99 12.38 -9.76
N ASP A 26 4.13 13.66 -10.08
CA ASP A 26 4.73 14.12 -11.35
C ASP A 26 6.27 14.24 -11.29
N ASP A 27 6.92 13.68 -10.27
CA ASP A 27 8.35 13.90 -9.96
C ASP A 27 9.30 12.87 -10.61
N ILE A 28 8.81 12.09 -11.57
CA ILE A 28 9.58 10.96 -12.13
C ILE A 28 10.90 11.36 -12.79
N GLU A 29 10.97 12.57 -13.36
CA GLU A 29 12.19 13.08 -13.99
C GLU A 29 13.30 13.34 -12.96
N ASN A 30 12.96 13.72 -11.72
CA ASN A 30 13.95 13.82 -10.65
C ASN A 30 14.50 12.44 -10.27
N LEU A 31 13.65 11.40 -10.26
CA LEU A 31 14.10 10.02 -10.02
C LEU A 31 15.05 9.55 -11.13
N LYS A 32 14.73 9.84 -12.40
CA LYS A 32 15.55 9.49 -13.58
C LYS A 32 16.91 10.20 -13.60
N ASN A 33 17.04 11.34 -12.94
CA ASN A 33 18.28 12.12 -12.85
C ASN A 33 19.01 11.96 -11.50
N HIS A 34 18.45 11.19 -10.56
CA HIS A 34 19.02 10.99 -9.24
C HIS A 34 20.39 10.31 -9.31
N GLU A 35 21.39 10.88 -8.63
CA GLU A 35 22.81 10.45 -8.69
C GLU A 35 23.00 8.94 -8.51
N TYR A 36 22.32 8.36 -7.52
CA TYR A 36 22.33 6.92 -7.28
C TYR A 36 21.28 6.12 -8.07
N LEU A 37 20.01 6.53 -8.09
CA LEU A 37 18.92 5.71 -8.63
C LEU A 37 18.91 5.68 -10.17
N ALA A 38 19.36 6.74 -10.84
CA ALA A 38 19.31 6.85 -12.30
C ALA A 38 19.94 5.65 -13.02
N GLN A 39 21.08 5.13 -12.53
CA GLN A 39 21.75 3.97 -13.13
C GLN A 39 20.91 2.68 -12.99
N HIS A 40 20.22 2.52 -11.86
CA HIS A 40 19.40 1.34 -11.58
C HIS A 40 18.08 1.38 -12.35
N LEU A 41 17.52 2.57 -12.55
CA LEU A 41 16.33 2.79 -13.38
C LEU A 41 16.60 2.56 -14.86
N LYS A 42 17.79 2.97 -15.35
CA LYS A 42 18.22 2.74 -16.75
C LYS A 42 18.48 1.28 -17.06
N ASN A 43 19.03 0.53 -16.10
CA ASN A 43 19.39 -0.89 -16.25
C ASN A 43 18.72 -1.75 -15.16
N PRO A 44 17.39 -1.92 -15.21
CA PRO A 44 16.69 -2.70 -14.21
C PRO A 44 17.00 -4.20 -14.36
N PRO A 45 17.04 -4.99 -13.27
CA PRO A 45 17.31 -6.42 -13.32
C PRO A 45 16.23 -7.20 -14.10
N PHE A 46 15.02 -6.64 -14.21
CA PHE A 46 13.94 -7.11 -15.07
C PHE A 46 12.99 -5.96 -15.41
N LYS A 47 12.18 -6.12 -16.47
CA LYS A 47 11.26 -5.07 -16.96
C LYS A 47 10.29 -4.65 -15.83
N LYS A 48 10.16 -3.34 -15.60
CA LYS A 48 9.32 -2.74 -14.53
C LYS A 48 9.74 -3.11 -13.09
N ALA A 49 11.00 -3.47 -12.85
CA ALA A 49 11.48 -3.79 -11.51
C ALA A 49 11.46 -2.60 -10.54
N PHE A 50 11.62 -1.37 -11.05
CA PHE A 50 11.81 -0.18 -10.20
C PHE A 50 10.82 0.95 -10.45
N LEU A 51 10.41 1.16 -11.70
CA LEU A 51 9.44 2.20 -12.06
C LEU A 51 8.35 1.62 -12.94
N ARG A 52 7.12 2.04 -12.64
CA ARG A 52 5.95 1.85 -13.49
C ARG A 52 5.18 3.16 -13.50
N GLU A 53 5.42 3.95 -14.54
CA GLU A 53 4.57 5.09 -14.89
C GLU A 53 3.12 4.62 -14.92
N SER A 54 2.32 5.18 -14.02
CA SER A 54 0.91 4.86 -13.82
C SER A 54 0.09 6.12 -13.99
N THR A 55 -1.14 6.01 -14.48
CA THR A 55 -2.02 7.18 -14.62
C THR A 55 -2.58 7.62 -13.28
N GLU A 56 -3.05 8.87 -13.18
CA GLU A 56 -3.76 9.34 -11.99
C GLU A 56 -4.92 8.42 -11.61
N GLU A 57 -5.71 7.99 -12.60
CA GLU A 57 -6.82 7.05 -12.41
C GLU A 57 -6.35 5.71 -11.84
N GLU A 58 -5.23 5.17 -12.34
CA GLU A 58 -4.64 3.93 -11.82
C GLU A 58 -4.19 4.10 -10.36
N ILE A 59 -3.51 5.19 -10.02
CA ILE A 59 -3.04 5.46 -8.65
C ILE A 59 -4.20 5.69 -7.69
N LYS A 60 -5.20 6.47 -8.08
CA LYS A 60 -6.41 6.67 -7.28
C LYS A 60 -7.14 5.36 -7.03
N LYS A 61 -7.32 4.55 -8.07
CA LYS A 61 -7.96 3.24 -7.97
C LYS A 61 -7.19 2.29 -7.06
N ILE A 62 -5.86 2.23 -7.21
CA ILE A 62 -5.06 1.32 -6.39
C ILE A 62 -5.00 1.78 -4.94
N THR A 63 -4.99 3.08 -4.70
CA THR A 63 -5.07 3.67 -3.36
C THR A 63 -6.37 3.31 -2.66
N ALA A 64 -7.52 3.47 -3.33
CA ALA A 64 -8.81 3.06 -2.78
C ALA A 64 -8.83 1.55 -2.44
N LEU A 65 -8.31 0.69 -3.34
CA LEU A 65 -8.23 -0.75 -3.10
C LEU A 65 -7.26 -1.12 -1.99
N THR A 66 -6.15 -0.40 -1.85
CA THR A 66 -5.20 -0.57 -0.74
C THR A 66 -5.85 -0.19 0.58
N TYR A 67 -6.57 0.94 0.65
CA TYR A 67 -7.28 1.35 1.86
C TYR A 67 -8.40 0.38 2.24
N ALA A 68 -9.12 -0.16 1.25
CA ALA A 68 -10.05 -1.25 1.45
C ALA A 68 -9.37 -2.51 2.03
N SER A 69 -8.15 -2.82 1.57
CA SER A 69 -7.35 -3.93 2.09
C SER A 69 -6.88 -3.67 3.52
N ILE A 70 -6.50 -2.43 3.86
CA ILE A 70 -6.13 -2.03 5.22
C ILE A 70 -7.32 -2.19 6.16
N SER A 71 -8.50 -1.70 5.78
CA SER A 71 -9.74 -1.90 6.55
C SER A 71 -10.07 -3.37 6.77
N TYR A 72 -9.81 -4.22 5.77
CA TYR A 72 -10.00 -5.66 5.93
C TYR A 72 -9.00 -6.28 6.91
N VAL A 73 -7.71 -5.90 6.82
CA VAL A 73 -6.67 -6.34 7.76
C VAL A 73 -7.01 -5.91 9.18
N ASP A 74 -7.45 -4.66 9.38
CA ASP A 74 -7.91 -4.14 10.67
C ASP A 74 -9.04 -5.01 11.27
N ALA A 75 -10.05 -5.34 10.47
CA ALA A 75 -11.14 -6.22 10.90
C ALA A 75 -10.66 -7.65 11.25
N CYS A 76 -9.64 -8.17 10.56
CA CYS A 76 -9.01 -9.45 10.90
C CYS A 76 -8.22 -9.38 12.20
N ILE A 77 -7.46 -8.30 12.42
CA ILE A 77 -6.74 -8.07 13.68
C ILE A 77 -7.73 -7.97 14.84
N GLY A 78 -8.84 -7.24 14.67
CA GLY A 78 -9.90 -7.15 15.66
C GLY A 78 -10.44 -8.52 16.09
N GLN A 79 -10.57 -9.47 15.16
CA GLN A 79 -11.00 -10.85 15.49
C GLN A 79 -9.95 -11.60 16.33
N ILE A 80 -8.66 -11.39 16.04
CA ILE A 80 -7.57 -12.00 16.81
C ILE A 80 -7.55 -11.43 18.24
N LEU A 81 -7.63 -10.11 18.38
CA LEU A 81 -7.62 -9.43 19.68
C LEU A 81 -8.86 -9.81 20.52
N ALA A 82 -10.05 -9.82 19.92
CA ALA A 82 -11.27 -10.26 20.59
C ALA A 82 -11.18 -11.73 21.04
N SER A 83 -10.47 -12.57 20.31
CA SER A 83 -10.24 -13.96 20.71
C SER A 83 -9.31 -14.06 21.93
N LEU A 84 -8.26 -13.23 22.01
CA LEU A 84 -7.40 -13.15 23.21
C LEU A 84 -8.19 -12.71 24.45
N GLU A 85 -9.10 -11.74 24.29
CA GLU A 85 -9.98 -11.30 25.38
C GLU A 85 -10.92 -12.41 25.83
N LYS A 86 -11.62 -13.07 24.89
CA LYS A 86 -12.57 -14.15 25.18
C LYS A 86 -11.91 -15.33 25.90
N LEU A 87 -10.64 -15.61 25.61
CA LEU A 87 -9.88 -16.69 26.23
C LEU A 87 -9.21 -16.26 27.55
N GLY A 88 -9.34 -15.01 27.98
CA GLY A 88 -8.68 -14.48 29.18
C GLY A 88 -7.16 -14.34 29.04
N LEU A 89 -6.62 -14.40 27.82
CA LEU A 89 -5.18 -14.36 27.53
C LEU A 89 -4.63 -12.93 27.35
N ALA A 90 -5.52 -11.95 27.13
CA ALA A 90 -5.14 -10.58 26.79
C ALA A 90 -4.16 -9.92 27.76
N ARG A 91 -4.23 -10.21 29.07
CA ARG A 91 -3.36 -9.60 30.09
C ARG A 91 -1.96 -10.22 30.18
N ASN A 92 -1.75 -11.39 29.58
CA ASN A 92 -0.48 -12.13 29.65
C ASN A 92 0.06 -12.48 28.25
N THR A 93 -0.28 -11.67 27.24
CA THR A 93 0.18 -11.86 25.86
C THR A 93 0.80 -10.54 25.38
N ILE A 94 2.03 -10.59 24.88
CA ILE A 94 2.65 -9.46 24.18
C ILE A 94 2.18 -9.51 22.73
N VAL A 95 1.66 -8.39 22.22
CA VAL A 95 1.29 -8.23 20.81
C VAL A 95 2.23 -7.22 20.18
N ILE A 96 2.89 -7.63 19.09
CA ILE A 96 3.72 -6.75 18.27
C ILE A 96 3.08 -6.70 16.88
N PHE A 97 2.79 -5.49 16.41
CA PHE A 97 2.25 -5.25 15.09
C PHE A 97 3.23 -4.35 14.32
N SER A 98 3.62 -4.80 13.12
CA SER A 98 4.58 -4.10 12.26
C SER A 98 4.31 -4.47 10.80
N SER A 99 4.87 -3.68 9.89
CA SER A 99 5.07 -4.05 8.48
C SER A 99 6.53 -4.43 8.26
N ASP A 100 6.80 -5.20 7.20
CA ASP A 100 8.15 -5.48 6.70
C ASP A 100 8.70 -4.30 5.88
N HIS A 101 7.82 -3.63 5.12
CA HIS A 101 8.13 -2.42 4.35
C HIS A 101 6.85 -1.58 4.07
N GLY A 102 7.04 -0.42 3.43
CA GLY A 102 5.95 0.42 2.91
C GLY A 102 5.61 0.13 1.44
N ASP A 103 4.74 0.93 0.85
CA ASP A 103 4.44 0.93 -0.58
C ASP A 103 4.54 2.37 -1.09
N LEU A 104 4.99 2.56 -2.34
CA LEU A 104 5.18 3.89 -2.91
C LEU A 104 3.85 4.57 -3.24
N MET A 105 2.80 3.81 -3.55
CA MET A 105 1.46 4.35 -3.79
C MET A 105 1.40 5.51 -4.81
N GLY A 106 2.33 5.55 -5.78
CA GLY A 106 2.44 6.61 -6.78
C GLY A 106 3.45 7.73 -6.45
N ASP A 107 4.20 7.62 -5.36
CA ASP A 107 5.30 8.55 -5.08
C ASP A 107 6.36 8.49 -6.20
N HIS A 108 6.70 9.64 -6.77
CA HIS A 108 7.66 9.83 -7.86
C HIS A 108 7.30 9.16 -9.20
N GLY A 109 6.00 8.92 -9.45
CA GLY A 109 5.46 8.39 -10.72
C GLY A 109 5.23 6.90 -10.74
#